data_AF-A0A3A1XP41-F1
#
_entry.id   AF-A0A3A1XP41-F1
#
_cell.length_a   1.000
_cell.length_b   1.000
_cell.length_c   1.000
_cell.angle_alpha   90.00
_cell.angle_beta   90.00
_cell.angle_gamma   90.00
#
_symmetry.space_group_name_H-M   'P 1'
#
loop_
_entity.id
_entity.type
_entity.pdbx_description
1 polymer ?
#
loop_
_entity_poly.entity_id
_entity_poly.type
_entity_poly.pdbx_seq_one_letter_code
_entity_poly.pdbx_strand_id
1 'polypeptide(L)'
;MKYYYTLWDINKDSIPDLVIASSRSADTTRMIDATYGVRVASYDGKKLIKSEDLTTSSDSYATLYFNKNHDGIVTLAPIRYDATSDGDIPWAKTIYRLNKHHKFTTSSETVEHPLGSDGVVQGSDELSKVVMPSFISISDMRGVDALVNNEKNSQKVREHNKNVQDWIEKGYQVYTGTIKTLSKEEAKNLPGADKDDTTGFPDTYDDNARFTVLLLDNPSSVTVANGFMDCALRPTITFANKVAVLISDSNDGTNNNFKQYEGKRITIATKPNGIMYHGGDLPYGQPSVSSDDIHVVK
;
A
#
# COMPACT_ATOMS: atom_id res chain seq x y z
N MET A 1 -7.33 -19.21 1.11
CA MET A 1 -6.07 -18.55 0.71
C MET A 1 -6.43 -17.51 -0.32
N LYS A 2 -6.07 -16.24 -0.10
CA LYS A 2 -6.32 -15.15 -1.06
C LYS A 2 -5.01 -14.80 -1.74
N TYR A 3 -5.07 -14.45 -3.02
CA TYR A 3 -3.91 -14.05 -3.81
C TYR A 3 -4.05 -12.61 -4.24
N TYR A 4 -2.99 -11.87 -4.07
CA TYR A 4 -2.86 -10.51 -4.52
C TYR A 4 -1.66 -10.40 -5.43
N TYR A 5 -1.68 -9.40 -6.30
CA TYR A 5 -0.55 -9.09 -7.15
C TYR A 5 -0.22 -7.61 -7.13
N THR A 6 1.01 -7.32 -7.48
CA THR A 6 1.47 -5.97 -7.82
C THR A 6 2.49 -6.08 -8.93
N LEU A 7 2.83 -4.96 -9.55
CA LEU A 7 3.71 -4.89 -10.71
C LEU A 7 4.91 -4.05 -10.32
N TRP A 8 6.10 -4.63 -10.39
CA TRP A 8 7.34 -3.96 -9.99
C TRP A 8 8.53 -4.58 -10.72
N ASP A 9 9.47 -3.76 -11.17
CA ASP A 9 10.72 -4.25 -11.77
C ASP A 9 11.67 -4.70 -10.65
N ILE A 10 11.72 -6.00 -10.37
CA ILE A 10 12.52 -6.57 -9.28
C ILE A 10 13.97 -6.81 -9.72
N ASN A 11 14.18 -7.03 -11.02
CA ASN A 11 15.45 -7.47 -11.59
C ASN A 11 16.24 -6.35 -12.30
N LYS A 12 15.67 -5.13 -12.36
CA LYS A 12 16.23 -3.91 -12.96
C LYS A 12 16.37 -3.97 -14.49
N ASP A 13 15.52 -4.72 -15.17
CA ASP A 13 15.54 -4.82 -16.64
C ASP A 13 14.61 -3.80 -17.34
N SER A 14 13.97 -2.91 -16.57
CA SER A 14 12.98 -1.92 -17.01
C SER A 14 11.65 -2.50 -17.49
N ILE A 15 11.38 -3.79 -17.23
CA ILE A 15 10.11 -4.45 -17.50
C ILE A 15 9.49 -4.85 -16.14
N PRO A 16 8.28 -4.36 -15.79
CA PRO A 16 7.66 -4.75 -14.54
C PRO A 16 7.40 -6.25 -14.46
N ASP A 17 7.81 -6.87 -13.36
CA ASP A 17 7.49 -8.25 -13.02
C ASP A 17 6.13 -8.35 -12.36
N LEU A 18 5.44 -9.47 -12.57
CA LEU A 18 4.23 -9.80 -11.82
C LEU A 18 4.63 -10.43 -10.48
N VAL A 19 4.42 -9.69 -9.40
CA VAL A 19 4.71 -10.13 -8.03
C VAL A 19 3.42 -10.58 -7.38
N ILE A 20 3.30 -11.88 -7.10
CA ILE A 20 2.11 -12.49 -6.52
C ILE A 20 2.41 -12.80 -5.05
N ALA A 21 1.59 -12.27 -4.16
CA ALA A 21 1.63 -12.53 -2.74
C ALA A 21 0.38 -13.32 -2.31
N SER A 22 0.57 -14.45 -1.63
CA SER A 22 -0.54 -15.18 -1.02
C SER A 22 -0.69 -14.82 0.46
N SER A 23 -1.92 -14.59 0.91
CA SER A 23 -2.23 -14.49 2.34
C SER A 23 -3.05 -15.71 2.81
N ARG A 24 -2.58 -16.31 3.89
CA ARG A 24 -3.23 -17.37 4.68
C ARG A 24 -3.48 -16.91 6.12
N SER A 25 -4.08 -15.74 6.33
CA SER A 25 -4.53 -15.30 7.67
C SER A 25 -6.02 -15.61 7.90
N ALA A 26 -6.39 -15.78 9.18
CA ALA A 26 -7.78 -15.75 9.65
C ALA A 26 -8.35 -14.31 9.64
N ASP A 27 -7.49 -13.31 9.77
CA ASP A 27 -7.82 -11.90 9.52
C ASP A 27 -7.77 -11.63 8.02
N THR A 28 -8.94 -11.47 7.40
CA THR A 28 -9.07 -11.25 5.96
C THR A 28 -8.78 -9.82 5.51
N THR A 29 -8.54 -8.91 6.47
CA THR A 29 -8.36 -7.47 6.25
C THR A 29 -6.90 -7.05 6.36
N ARG A 30 -6.12 -7.70 7.25
CA ARG A 30 -4.68 -7.42 7.46
C ARG A 30 -3.82 -8.41 6.69
N MET A 31 -2.79 -7.90 6.03
CA MET A 31 -1.81 -8.74 5.35
C MET A 31 -0.60 -9.09 6.27
N ILE A 32 -0.48 -8.46 7.44
CA ILE A 32 0.67 -8.58 8.39
C ILE A 32 0.94 -10.02 8.87
N ASP A 33 -0.11 -10.80 9.17
CA ASP A 33 0.01 -12.03 9.96
C ASP A 33 0.07 -13.32 9.13
N ALA A 34 0.15 -13.19 7.81
CA ALA A 34 -0.15 -14.29 6.90
C ALA A 34 1.12 -14.76 6.21
N THR A 35 1.48 -16.05 6.32
CA THR A 35 2.56 -16.67 5.54
C THR A 35 2.50 -16.23 4.08
N TYR A 36 3.42 -15.35 3.67
CA TYR A 36 3.52 -14.87 2.30
C TYR A 36 4.28 -15.89 1.48
N GLY A 37 3.55 -16.70 0.71
CA GLY A 37 4.11 -17.27 -0.49
C GLY A 37 4.23 -16.16 -1.52
N VAL A 38 5.44 -15.69 -1.78
CA VAL A 38 5.72 -14.73 -2.85
C VAL A 38 6.22 -15.49 -4.07
N ARG A 39 5.62 -15.18 -5.22
CA ARG A 39 6.02 -15.72 -6.52
C ARG A 39 6.22 -14.56 -7.47
N VAL A 40 7.29 -14.61 -8.25
CA VAL A 40 7.56 -13.60 -9.27
C VAL A 40 7.46 -14.27 -10.63
N ALA A 41 6.78 -13.62 -11.57
CA ALA A 41 6.77 -13.99 -12.97
C ALA A 41 7.31 -12.82 -13.79
N SER A 42 8.48 -13.03 -14.39
CA SER A 42 9.19 -12.05 -15.21
C SER A 42 8.92 -12.27 -16.69
N TYR A 43 8.98 -11.22 -17.50
CA TYR A 43 8.87 -11.31 -18.95
C TYR A 43 10.21 -10.95 -19.60
N ASP A 44 10.85 -11.91 -20.25
CA ASP A 44 12.17 -11.72 -20.90
C ASP A 44 12.10 -11.06 -22.29
N GLY A 45 10.95 -10.50 -22.66
CA GLY A 45 10.67 -10.02 -24.01
C GLY A 45 10.14 -11.08 -24.98
N LYS A 46 10.12 -12.36 -24.60
CA LYS A 46 9.62 -13.47 -25.45
C LYS A 46 8.65 -14.40 -24.72
N LYS A 47 8.87 -14.67 -23.44
CA LYS A 47 8.05 -15.58 -22.63
C LYS A 47 8.03 -15.16 -21.16
N LEU A 48 7.01 -15.63 -20.45
CA LEU A 48 6.96 -15.55 -19.00
C LEU A 48 7.87 -16.61 -18.38
N ILE A 49 8.67 -16.19 -17.40
CA ILE A 49 9.55 -17.06 -16.63
C ILE A 49 9.16 -16.93 -15.16
N LYS A 50 8.75 -18.05 -14.57
CA LYS A 50 8.39 -18.12 -13.16
C LYS A 50 9.65 -18.26 -12.30
N SER A 51 9.75 -17.49 -11.23
CA SER A 51 10.76 -17.68 -10.19
C SER A 51 10.49 -18.93 -9.34
N GLU A 52 11.52 -19.36 -8.60
CA GLU A 52 11.32 -20.22 -7.43
C GLU A 52 10.39 -19.53 -6.42
N ASP A 53 9.64 -20.33 -5.64
CA ASP A 53 8.72 -19.81 -4.64
C ASP A 53 9.54 -19.21 -3.48
N LEU A 54 9.30 -17.94 -3.17
CA LEU A 54 9.85 -17.31 -1.97
C LEU A 54 8.87 -17.56 -0.81
N THR A 55 9.22 -18.49 0.06
CA THR A 55 8.53 -18.68 1.34
C THR A 55 9.25 -17.90 2.41
N THR A 56 8.69 -16.76 2.83
CA THR A 56 9.20 -16.07 4.01
C THR A 56 8.64 -16.77 5.26
N SER A 57 9.50 -17.23 6.16
CA SER A 57 9.06 -17.80 7.43
C SER A 57 8.32 -16.75 8.25
N SER A 58 7.22 -17.18 8.86
CA SER A 58 6.23 -16.38 9.58
C SER A 58 6.75 -15.86 10.93
N ASP A 59 7.76 -15.00 10.92
CA ASP A 59 7.95 -14.12 12.08
C ASP A 59 6.88 -13.03 12.00
N SER A 60 6.03 -13.00 13.02
CA SER A 60 4.65 -12.50 13.04
C SER A 60 4.43 -11.01 12.73
N TYR A 61 5.44 -10.27 12.25
CA TYR A 61 5.33 -8.84 11.93
C TYR A 61 6.29 -8.40 10.80
N ALA A 62 6.64 -9.30 9.88
CA ALA A 62 7.45 -8.96 8.72
C ALA A 62 6.60 -8.24 7.64
N THR A 63 7.03 -7.05 7.23
CA THR A 63 6.40 -6.32 6.11
C THR A 63 7.23 -6.45 4.86
N LEU A 64 6.56 -6.72 3.73
CA LEU A 64 7.18 -6.78 2.41
C LEU A 64 7.22 -5.38 1.79
N TYR A 65 8.38 -5.04 1.25
CA TYR A 65 8.64 -3.83 0.48
C TYR A 65 9.37 -4.17 -0.82
N PHE A 66 9.44 -3.21 -1.72
CA PHE A 66 10.37 -3.25 -2.85
C PHE A 66 11.55 -2.33 -2.63
N ASN A 67 12.72 -2.75 -3.10
CA ASN A 67 13.86 -1.85 -3.15
C ASN A 67 13.57 -0.72 -4.14
N LYS A 68 13.68 0.53 -3.68
CA LYS A 68 13.39 1.72 -4.49
C LYS A 68 14.27 1.82 -5.75
N ASN A 69 15.43 1.16 -5.75
CA ASN A 69 16.35 1.11 -6.87
C ASN A 69 16.14 -0.10 -7.81
N HIS A 70 14.98 -0.77 -7.72
CA HIS A 70 14.61 -1.94 -8.55
C HIS A 70 15.57 -3.12 -8.36
N ASP A 71 16.11 -3.27 -7.14
CA ASP A 71 17.10 -4.31 -6.79
C ASP A 71 16.54 -5.24 -5.72
N GLY A 72 15.50 -5.98 -6.08
CA GLY A 72 14.93 -7.03 -5.25
C GLY A 72 13.74 -6.63 -4.36
N ILE A 73 13.25 -7.65 -3.66
CA ILE A 73 12.23 -7.56 -2.61
C ILE A 73 12.94 -7.39 -1.27
N VAL A 74 12.42 -6.53 -0.40
CA VAL A 74 12.94 -6.32 0.95
C VAL A 74 11.88 -6.73 1.96
N THR A 75 12.26 -7.47 3.00
CA THR A 75 11.42 -7.65 4.19
C THR A 75 12.06 -6.99 5.38
N LEU A 76 11.26 -6.23 6.14
CA LEU A 76 11.66 -5.65 7.43
C LEU A 76 10.79 -6.27 8.52
N ALA A 77 11.41 -6.86 9.54
CA ALA A 77 10.73 -7.50 10.66
C ALA A 77 11.36 -7.06 11.98
N PRO A 78 10.59 -6.71 13.01
CA PRO A 78 11.15 -6.40 14.32
C PRO A 78 11.73 -7.66 14.97
N ILE A 79 12.94 -7.58 15.53
CA ILE A 79 13.61 -8.75 16.15
C ILE A 79 13.02 -9.07 17.53
N ARG A 80 12.34 -8.11 18.18
CA ARG A 80 11.68 -8.31 19.49
C ARG A 80 10.30 -7.63 19.52
N TYR A 81 9.37 -8.21 20.27
CA TYR A 81 7.98 -7.73 20.42
C TYR A 81 7.75 -6.94 21.73
N ASP A 82 8.80 -6.54 22.42
CA ASP A 82 8.73 -5.72 23.62
C ASP A 82 8.03 -4.38 23.29
N ALA A 83 6.75 -4.28 23.62
CA ALA A 83 5.92 -3.09 23.43
C ALA A 83 6.08 -2.06 24.56
N THR A 84 7.11 -2.21 25.41
CA THR A 84 7.32 -1.44 26.63
C THR A 84 8.61 -0.62 26.62
N SER A 85 9.55 -0.93 25.72
CA SER A 85 10.77 -0.15 25.57
C SER A 85 10.52 1.03 24.63
N ASP A 86 10.68 2.24 25.16
CA ASP A 86 10.72 3.48 24.38
C ASP A 86 11.76 3.35 23.26
N GLY A 87 11.26 3.12 22.04
CA GLY A 87 11.74 3.87 20.88
C GLY A 87 12.96 3.37 20.12
N ASP A 88 13.40 2.10 20.22
CA ASP A 88 14.44 1.62 19.31
C ASP A 88 14.55 0.08 19.23
N ILE A 89 13.64 -0.55 18.48
CA ILE A 89 13.68 -2.01 18.28
C ILE A 89 14.47 -2.30 17.00
N PRO A 90 15.57 -3.08 17.06
CA PRO A 90 16.29 -3.46 15.86
C PRO A 90 15.41 -4.31 14.94
N TRP A 91 15.52 -4.07 13.64
CA TRP A 91 14.81 -4.84 12.62
C TRP A 91 15.77 -5.78 11.89
N ALA A 92 15.31 -6.99 11.62
CA ALA A 92 15.91 -7.86 10.63
C ALA A 92 15.49 -7.36 9.24
N LYS A 93 16.47 -6.96 8.45
CA LYS A 93 16.30 -6.61 7.04
C LYS A 93 16.81 -7.75 6.19
N THR A 94 15.94 -8.30 5.36
CA THR A 94 16.31 -9.32 4.38
C THR A 94 16.04 -8.81 2.97
N ILE A 95 17.03 -8.95 2.09
CA ILE A 95 16.92 -8.58 0.68
C ILE A 95 16.96 -9.86 -0.16
N TYR A 96 15.96 -10.02 -1.03
CA TYR A 96 15.82 -11.11 -1.98
C TYR A 96 16.02 -10.58 -3.39
N ARG A 97 17.10 -11.00 -4.05
CA ARG A 97 17.43 -10.58 -5.42
C ARG A 97 17.19 -11.71 -6.39
N LEU A 98 16.50 -11.42 -7.49
CA LEU A 98 16.28 -12.39 -8.55
C LEU A 98 17.52 -12.42 -9.45
N ASN A 99 18.18 -13.58 -9.54
CA ASN A 99 19.31 -13.74 -10.44
C ASN A 99 18.85 -14.09 -11.87
N LYS A 100 19.79 -14.12 -12.82
CA LYS A 100 19.54 -14.47 -14.24
C LYS A 100 18.88 -15.84 -14.46
N HIS A 101 18.96 -16.74 -13.48
CA HIS A 101 18.32 -18.06 -13.51
C HIS A 101 16.93 -18.07 -12.85
N HIS A 102 16.40 -16.89 -12.53
CA HIS A 102 15.11 -16.70 -11.86
C HIS A 102 15.04 -17.39 -10.48
N LYS A 103 16.19 -17.46 -9.81
CA LYS A 103 16.32 -17.93 -8.43
C LYS A 103 16.62 -16.76 -7.51
N PHE A 104 16.08 -16.81 -6.29
CA PHE A 104 16.37 -15.80 -5.28
C PHE A 104 17.71 -16.07 -4.60
N THR A 105 18.57 -15.06 -4.57
CA THR A 105 19.68 -14.96 -3.62
C THR A 105 19.26 -14.08 -2.46
N THR A 106 19.67 -14.45 -1.24
CA THR A 106 19.20 -13.81 -0.01
C THR A 106 20.37 -13.27 0.78
N SER A 107 20.24 -12.05 1.30
CA SER A 107 21.15 -11.45 2.28
C SER A 107 20.35 -10.85 3.42
N SER A 108 20.78 -11.03 4.66
CA SER A 108 20.13 -10.44 5.83
C SER A 108 21.11 -9.65 6.69
N GLU A 109 20.64 -8.56 7.26
CA GLU A 109 21.37 -7.72 8.22
C GLU A 109 20.44 -7.25 9.35
N THR A 110 21.02 -6.91 10.49
CA THR A 110 20.30 -6.26 11.59
C THR A 110 20.45 -4.75 11.46
N VAL A 111 19.34 -4.03 11.62
CA VAL A 111 19.27 -2.57 11.57
C VAL A 111 18.80 -2.07 12.92
N GLU A 112 19.69 -1.46 13.70
CA GLU A 112 19.39 -0.98 15.06
C GLU A 112 18.38 0.17 15.05
N HIS A 113 18.52 1.11 14.12
CA HIS A 113 17.70 2.33 14.03
C HIS A 113 16.96 2.46 12.69
N PRO A 114 15.84 1.74 12.47
CA PRO A 114 15.26 1.56 11.14
C PRO A 114 14.40 2.74 10.63
N LEU A 115 13.87 3.59 11.52
CA LEU A 115 12.85 4.60 11.19
C LEU A 115 13.40 6.00 10.84
N GLY A 116 14.72 6.19 10.91
CA GLY A 116 15.35 7.49 10.65
C GLY A 116 15.25 8.45 11.85
N SER A 117 15.96 9.58 11.76
CA SER A 117 16.13 10.52 12.87
C SER A 117 15.00 11.56 12.94
N ASP A 118 14.34 11.66 14.09
CA ASP A 118 13.56 12.84 14.51
C ASP A 118 14.45 13.98 15.08
N GLY A 119 15.77 13.80 15.02
CA GLY A 119 16.78 14.73 15.53
C GLY A 119 17.45 14.29 16.83
N VAL A 120 16.96 13.23 17.51
CA VAL A 120 17.53 12.76 18.78
C VAL A 120 18.44 11.53 18.61
N VAL A 121 18.12 10.62 17.68
CA VAL A 121 18.94 9.44 17.35
C VAL A 121 19.22 9.41 15.85
N GLN A 122 20.49 9.34 15.43
CA GLN A 122 20.84 9.17 14.02
C GLN A 122 20.52 7.75 13.58
N GLY A 123 19.47 7.60 12.78
CA GLY A 123 19.03 6.32 12.25
C GLY A 123 19.48 6.04 10.81
N SER A 124 19.28 4.80 10.38
CA SER A 124 19.56 4.34 9.01
C SER A 124 18.51 4.76 7.98
N ASP A 125 17.31 5.13 8.44
CA ASP A 125 16.14 5.49 7.62
C ASP A 125 15.89 4.46 6.50
N GLU A 126 15.66 3.20 6.88
CA GLU A 126 15.43 2.14 5.91
C GLU A 126 14.12 2.31 5.15
N LEU A 127 13.11 2.95 5.76
CA LEU A 127 11.83 3.20 5.10
C LEU A 127 11.95 4.15 3.90
N SER A 128 12.91 5.09 3.89
CA SER A 128 13.13 5.95 2.72
C SER A 128 13.84 5.25 1.54
N LYS A 129 14.46 4.08 1.79
CA LYS A 129 15.17 3.26 0.80
C LYS A 129 14.27 2.24 0.12
N VAL A 130 13.03 2.09 0.59
CA VAL A 130 12.08 1.10 0.09
C VAL A 130 10.78 1.75 -0.37
N VAL A 131 10.00 0.98 -1.13
CA VAL A 131 8.69 1.35 -1.63
C VAL A 131 7.66 0.39 -1.06
N MET A 132 6.52 0.93 -0.63
CA MET A 132 5.41 0.12 -0.14
C MET A 132 4.61 -0.42 -1.32
N PRO A 133 4.45 -1.75 -1.44
CA PRO A 133 3.65 -2.33 -2.51
C PRO A 133 2.18 -1.95 -2.35
N SER A 134 1.52 -1.63 -3.47
CA SER A 134 0.06 -1.64 -3.56
C SER A 134 -0.39 -2.91 -4.26
N PHE A 135 -1.10 -3.75 -3.54
CA PHE A 135 -1.57 -5.06 -3.95
C PHE A 135 -3.02 -5.00 -4.41
N ILE A 136 -3.31 -5.64 -5.53
CA ILE A 136 -4.67 -5.77 -6.09
C ILE A 136 -5.04 -7.26 -6.04
N SER A 137 -6.31 -7.57 -5.82
CA SER A 137 -6.78 -8.97 -5.88
C SER A 137 -6.50 -9.57 -7.26
N ILE A 138 -6.00 -10.81 -7.34
CA ILE A 138 -5.76 -11.49 -8.62
C ILE A 138 -7.05 -11.73 -9.44
N SER A 139 -8.22 -11.60 -8.82
CA SER A 139 -9.50 -11.62 -9.51
C SER A 139 -9.73 -10.41 -10.42
N ASP A 140 -8.93 -9.35 -10.27
CA ASP A 140 -8.99 -8.13 -11.06
C ASP A 140 -7.71 -7.95 -11.87
N MET A 141 -7.72 -8.37 -13.14
CA MET A 141 -6.53 -8.38 -14.00
C MET A 141 -6.35 -7.11 -14.84
N ARG A 142 -7.15 -6.06 -14.60
CA ARG A 142 -7.14 -4.83 -15.42
C ARG A 142 -5.77 -4.14 -15.46
N GLY A 143 -5.03 -4.17 -14.35
CA GLY A 143 -3.67 -3.61 -14.30
C GLY A 143 -2.68 -4.38 -15.19
N VAL A 144 -2.81 -5.71 -15.25
CA VAL A 144 -1.98 -6.55 -16.14
C VAL A 144 -2.36 -6.31 -17.60
N ASP A 145 -3.66 -6.23 -17.90
CA ASP A 145 -4.14 -5.95 -19.26
C ASP A 145 -3.67 -4.58 -19.77
N ALA A 146 -3.63 -3.57 -18.89
CA ALA A 146 -3.13 -2.23 -19.21
C ALA A 146 -1.63 -2.23 -19.54
N LEU A 147 -0.82 -3.04 -18.85
CA LEU A 147 0.60 -3.23 -19.16
C LEU A 147 0.83 -3.96 -20.48
N VAL A 148 0.13 -5.08 -20.70
CA VAL A 148 0.29 -5.89 -21.93
C VAL A 148 -0.07 -5.08 -23.18
N ASN A 149 -1.05 -4.18 -23.07
CA ASN A 149 -1.46 -3.33 -24.18
C ASN A 149 -0.77 -1.96 -24.20
N ASN A 150 0.33 -1.76 -23.46
CA ASN A 150 0.95 -0.45 -23.32
C ASN A 150 1.41 0.18 -24.65
N GLU A 151 1.84 -0.64 -25.62
CA GLU A 151 2.21 -0.15 -26.96
C GLU A 151 1.02 0.38 -27.77
N LYS A 152 -0.20 -0.07 -27.45
CA LYS A 152 -1.45 0.42 -28.05
C LYS A 152 -2.01 1.66 -27.35
N ASN A 153 -1.46 2.01 -26.18
CA ASN A 153 -1.89 3.20 -25.46
C ASN A 153 -1.50 4.48 -26.21
N SER A 154 -2.25 5.55 -26.00
CA SER A 154 -1.86 6.87 -26.52
C SER A 154 -0.62 7.38 -25.79
N GLN A 155 0.11 8.33 -26.41
CA GLN A 155 1.27 8.98 -25.77
C GLN A 155 0.92 9.56 -24.39
N LYS A 156 -0.23 10.25 -24.30
CA LYS A 156 -0.71 10.84 -23.04
C LYS A 156 -0.90 9.81 -21.94
N VAL A 157 -1.42 8.62 -22.26
CA VAL A 157 -1.59 7.53 -21.28
C VAL A 157 -0.24 6.98 -20.82
N ARG A 158 0.72 6.84 -21.75
CA ARG A 158 2.08 6.40 -21.39
C ARG A 158 2.80 7.42 -20.49
N GLU A 159 2.66 8.71 -20.78
CA GLU A 159 3.22 9.79 -19.96
C GLU A 159 2.59 9.81 -18.56
N HIS A 160 1.26 9.67 -18.46
CA HIS A 160 0.55 9.55 -17.19
C HIS A 160 1.03 8.33 -16.37
N ASN A 161 1.13 7.17 -17.00
CA ASN A 161 1.59 5.94 -16.33
C ASN A 161 3.04 6.07 -15.84
N LYS A 162 3.91 6.75 -16.61
CA LYS A 162 5.27 7.09 -16.17
C LYS A 162 5.24 8.01 -14.96
N ASN A 163 4.41 9.06 -14.97
CA ASN A 163 4.25 9.98 -13.83
C ASN A 163 3.78 9.24 -12.57
N VAL A 164 2.82 8.31 -12.71
CA VAL A 164 2.39 7.43 -11.61
C VAL A 164 3.54 6.62 -11.04
N GLN A 165 4.35 5.99 -11.89
CA GLN A 165 5.52 5.23 -11.47
C GLN A 165 6.54 6.11 -10.73
N ASP A 166 6.80 7.33 -11.23
CA ASP A 166 7.72 8.28 -10.58
C ASP A 166 7.25 8.67 -9.17
N TRP A 167 5.93 8.73 -8.91
CA TRP A 167 5.39 8.95 -7.57
C TRP A 167 5.57 7.74 -6.66
N ILE A 168 5.34 6.54 -7.17
CA ILE A 168 5.54 5.30 -6.43
C ILE A 168 7.01 5.16 -6.02
N GLU A 169 7.95 5.43 -6.93
CA GLU A 169 9.39 5.43 -6.66
C GLU A 169 9.78 6.50 -5.62
N LYS A 170 9.06 7.63 -5.55
CA LYS A 170 9.25 8.61 -4.47
C LYS A 170 8.76 8.12 -3.10
N GLY A 171 8.14 6.94 -3.01
CA GLY A 171 7.62 6.34 -1.78
C GLY A 171 6.16 6.70 -1.50
N TYR A 172 5.43 7.23 -2.49
CA TYR A 172 4.01 7.52 -2.36
C TYR A 172 3.17 6.29 -2.70
N GLN A 173 2.00 6.20 -2.08
CA GLN A 173 0.95 5.30 -2.55
C GLN A 173 0.05 6.06 -3.51
N VAL A 174 -0.21 5.46 -4.67
CA VAL A 174 -0.94 6.10 -5.76
C VAL A 174 -2.24 5.36 -6.00
N TYR A 175 -3.34 6.11 -6.00
CA TYR A 175 -4.70 5.59 -6.15
C TYR A 175 -5.38 6.29 -7.32
N THR A 176 -6.12 5.54 -8.12
CA THR A 176 -6.95 6.10 -9.20
C THR A 176 -8.40 5.72 -9.00
N GLY A 177 -9.29 6.69 -9.17
CA GLY A 177 -10.70 6.49 -8.89
C GLY A 177 -11.53 7.70 -9.26
N THR A 178 -12.81 7.68 -8.90
CA THR A 178 -13.74 8.78 -9.12
C THR A 178 -14.10 9.45 -7.80
N ILE A 179 -14.02 10.78 -7.75
CA ILE A 179 -14.43 11.53 -6.56
C ILE A 179 -15.95 11.52 -6.43
N LYS A 180 -16.45 11.17 -5.24
CA LYS A 180 -17.86 11.21 -4.90
C LYS A 180 -18.06 11.76 -3.49
N THR A 181 -19.08 12.59 -3.32
CA THR A 181 -19.60 12.98 -2.01
C THR A 181 -20.75 12.04 -1.63
N LEU A 182 -20.60 11.34 -0.50
CA LEU A 182 -21.59 10.41 0.04
C LEU A 182 -22.38 11.06 1.18
N SER A 183 -23.68 10.78 1.24
CA SER A 183 -24.45 10.91 2.50
C SER A 183 -23.99 9.87 3.53
N LYS A 184 -24.35 10.08 4.80
CA LYS A 184 -24.15 9.09 5.88
C LYS A 184 -24.67 7.69 5.50
N GLU A 185 -25.88 7.59 4.98
CA GLU A 185 -26.49 6.30 4.60
C GLU A 185 -25.77 5.63 3.41
N GLU A 186 -25.31 6.42 2.43
CA GLU A 186 -24.49 5.89 1.34
C GLU A 186 -23.11 5.42 1.81
N ALA A 187 -22.48 6.16 2.72
CA ALA A 187 -21.18 5.79 3.30
C ALA A 187 -21.28 4.50 4.13
N LYS A 188 -22.35 4.36 4.92
CA LYS A 188 -22.66 3.16 5.72
C LYS A 188 -22.86 1.91 4.86
N ASN A 189 -23.48 2.07 3.69
CA ASN A 189 -23.81 0.97 2.79
C ASN A 189 -22.84 0.81 1.62
N LEU A 190 -21.68 1.46 1.66
CA LEU A 190 -20.72 1.41 0.57
C LEU A 190 -20.30 -0.06 0.31
N PRO A 191 -20.53 -0.60 -0.91
CA PRO A 191 -20.22 -2.00 -1.20
C PRO A 191 -18.73 -2.30 -1.05
N GLY A 192 -18.40 -3.38 -0.32
CA GLY A 192 -17.01 -3.78 -0.08
C GLY A 192 -16.31 -3.00 1.04
N ALA A 193 -16.99 -2.06 1.70
CA ALA A 193 -16.56 -1.55 2.99
C ALA A 193 -16.64 -2.69 4.03
N ASP A 194 -15.62 -2.80 4.87
CA ASP A 194 -15.60 -3.78 5.96
C ASP A 194 -16.69 -3.37 6.96
N LYS A 195 -17.88 -3.95 6.83
CA LYS A 195 -18.97 -3.80 7.80
C LYS A 195 -18.58 -4.57 9.05
N ASP A 196 -17.60 -4.05 9.77
CA ASP A 196 -17.20 -4.66 11.01
C ASP A 196 -18.19 -4.20 12.09
N ASP A 197 -19.36 -4.84 12.10
CA ASP A 197 -20.39 -4.72 13.14
C ASP A 197 -19.82 -5.04 14.55
N THR A 198 -18.57 -5.51 14.64
CA THR A 198 -17.90 -5.89 15.89
C THR A 198 -17.05 -4.79 16.53
N THR A 199 -16.80 -3.66 15.85
CA THR A 199 -15.96 -2.60 16.44
C THR A 199 -16.63 -1.92 17.64
N GLY A 200 -17.97 -2.01 17.74
CA GLY A 200 -18.74 -1.47 18.87
C GLY A 200 -18.70 0.05 18.97
N PHE A 201 -18.15 0.77 17.99
CA PHE A 201 -18.16 2.21 17.96
C PHE A 201 -19.53 2.70 17.45
N PRO A 202 -20.30 3.44 18.25
CA PRO A 202 -21.51 4.06 17.77
C PRO A 202 -21.14 5.09 16.69
N ASP A 203 -21.87 5.08 15.58
CA ASP A 203 -21.81 6.16 14.59
C ASP A 203 -22.35 7.45 15.25
N THR A 204 -21.45 8.36 15.57
CA THR A 204 -21.75 9.65 16.21
C THR A 204 -21.95 10.78 15.20
N TYR A 205 -21.89 10.50 13.89
CA TYR A 205 -22.02 11.52 12.86
C TYR A 205 -23.49 11.99 12.75
N ASP A 206 -23.70 13.30 12.53
CA ASP A 206 -25.00 13.86 12.19
C ASP A 206 -25.54 13.24 10.90
N ASP A 207 -26.86 13.08 10.77
CA ASP A 207 -27.49 12.57 9.55
C ASP A 207 -27.23 13.44 8.31
N ASN A 208 -26.87 14.71 8.51
CA ASN A 208 -26.45 15.63 7.47
C ASN A 208 -24.97 15.53 7.10
N ALA A 209 -24.19 14.66 7.76
CA ALA A 209 -22.78 14.47 7.47
C ALA A 209 -22.56 14.03 6.01
N ARG A 210 -21.48 14.57 5.42
CA ARG A 210 -21.07 14.32 4.04
C ARG A 210 -19.62 13.89 4.01
N PHE A 211 -19.36 12.83 3.25
CA PHE A 211 -18.04 12.20 3.16
C PHE A 211 -17.54 12.32 1.74
N THR A 212 -16.42 13.01 1.54
CA THR A 212 -15.76 13.07 0.22
C THR A 212 -14.83 11.88 0.09
N VAL A 213 -15.06 11.02 -0.90
CA VAL A 213 -14.26 9.82 -1.11
C VAL A 213 -13.72 9.75 -2.52
N LEU A 214 -12.54 9.17 -2.68
CA LEU A 214 -12.09 8.62 -3.95
C LEU A 214 -12.57 7.16 -4.04
N LEU A 215 -13.59 6.89 -4.84
CA LEU A 215 -14.02 5.53 -5.15
C LEU A 215 -13.02 4.91 -6.12
N LEU A 216 -12.30 3.88 -5.68
CA LEU A 216 -11.20 3.31 -6.43
C LEU A 216 -11.71 2.57 -7.67
N ASP A 217 -11.01 2.73 -8.79
CA ASP A 217 -11.32 1.98 -10.02
C ASP A 217 -11.24 0.47 -9.76
N ASN A 218 -10.30 0.07 -8.91
CA ASN A 218 -10.02 -1.30 -8.50
C ASN A 218 -9.78 -1.38 -6.99
N PRO A 219 -10.38 -2.37 -6.28
CA PRO A 219 -10.05 -2.63 -4.90
C PRO A 219 -8.55 -2.89 -4.74
N SER A 220 -7.92 -2.16 -3.83
CA SER A 220 -6.46 -2.14 -3.67
C SER A 220 -6.08 -2.24 -2.21
N SER A 221 -4.84 -2.64 -1.93
CA SER A 221 -4.31 -2.57 -0.58
C SER A 221 -3.88 -1.15 -0.25
N VAL A 222 -3.97 -0.81 1.03
CA VAL A 222 -3.42 0.40 1.61
C VAL A 222 -2.41 0.02 2.68
N THR A 223 -1.24 0.64 2.65
CA THR A 223 -0.22 0.47 3.67
C THR A 223 -0.17 1.72 4.54
N VAL A 224 -0.30 1.58 5.84
CA VAL A 224 -0.26 2.71 6.77
C VAL A 224 1.01 2.64 7.61
N ALA A 225 1.64 3.80 7.83
CA ALA A 225 2.72 3.89 8.81
C ALA A 225 2.12 3.70 10.22
N ASN A 226 2.66 2.78 11.02
CA ASN A 226 2.09 2.42 12.31
C ASN A 226 2.44 3.44 13.42
N GLY A 227 2.09 4.71 13.20
CA GLY A 227 2.36 5.81 14.13
C GLY A 227 1.21 6.13 15.09
N PHE A 228 0.08 5.42 15.02
CA PHE A 228 -1.16 5.82 15.70
C PHE A 228 -1.92 4.71 16.44
N MET A 229 -1.47 3.45 16.36
CA MET A 229 -2.00 2.36 17.20
C MET A 229 -0.85 1.69 17.94
N ASP A 230 -0.73 2.06 19.22
CA ASP A 230 0.28 1.66 20.20
C ASP A 230 1.70 2.14 19.89
N CYS A 231 2.34 2.73 20.91
CA CYS A 231 3.59 3.49 20.89
C CYS A 231 4.87 2.71 20.50
N ALA A 232 4.82 1.80 19.54
CA ALA A 232 5.94 0.96 19.14
C ALA A 232 6.36 1.24 17.68
N LEU A 233 7.67 1.43 17.50
CA LEU A 233 8.39 1.49 16.22
C LEU A 233 8.26 0.17 15.42
N ARG A 234 7.06 -0.09 14.90
CA ARG A 234 6.74 -1.30 14.14
C ARG A 234 6.82 -1.02 12.63
N PRO A 235 7.12 -2.04 11.80
CA PRO A 235 6.95 -1.94 10.36
C PRO A 235 5.53 -1.52 9.97
N THR A 236 5.38 -1.01 8.76
CA THR A 236 4.07 -0.58 8.26
C THR A 236 3.10 -1.74 8.11
N ILE A 237 1.81 -1.40 8.17
CA ILE A 237 0.72 -2.38 8.12
C ILE A 237 0.01 -2.25 6.79
N THR A 238 -0.07 -3.34 6.03
CA THR A 238 -0.86 -3.39 4.79
C THR A 238 -2.24 -3.99 5.05
N PHE A 239 -3.29 -3.24 4.75
CA PHE A 239 -4.67 -3.67 4.71
C PHE A 239 -5.12 -3.94 3.28
N ALA A 240 -5.79 -5.06 3.04
CA ALA A 240 -6.23 -5.47 1.71
C ALA A 240 -7.65 -4.98 1.36
N ASN A 241 -7.99 -5.06 0.06
CA ASN A 241 -9.35 -4.94 -0.48
C ASN A 241 -10.08 -3.63 -0.12
N LYS A 242 -9.36 -2.52 -0.04
CA LYS A 242 -9.98 -1.20 0.14
C LYS A 242 -10.58 -0.75 -1.17
N VAL A 243 -11.80 -0.24 -1.10
CA VAL A 243 -12.64 0.13 -2.24
C VAL A 243 -12.75 1.64 -2.40
N ALA A 244 -12.41 2.39 -1.34
CA ALA A 244 -12.39 3.84 -1.34
C ALA A 244 -11.27 4.37 -0.45
N VAL A 245 -10.94 5.65 -0.67
CA VAL A 245 -10.11 6.44 0.23
C VAL A 245 -10.95 7.65 0.67
N LEU A 246 -11.16 7.82 1.98
CA LEU A 246 -11.80 9.00 2.55
C LEU A 246 -10.83 10.18 2.46
N ILE A 247 -11.31 11.29 1.90
CA ILE A 247 -10.56 12.54 1.84
C ILE A 247 -11.15 13.45 2.92
N SER A 248 -10.41 13.62 4.01
CA SER A 248 -10.77 14.54 5.07
C SER A 248 -10.28 15.93 4.70
N ASP A 249 -11.20 16.90 4.61
CA ASP A 249 -10.83 18.31 4.48
C ASP A 249 -10.21 18.80 5.80
N SER A 250 -9.30 19.77 5.71
CA SER A 250 -8.71 20.44 6.88
C SER A 250 -9.78 20.99 7.83
N ASN A 251 -9.51 20.89 9.15
CA ASN A 251 -10.40 21.34 10.24
C ASN A 251 -10.71 22.85 10.24
N ASP A 252 -10.18 23.64 9.30
CA ASP A 252 -10.42 25.07 9.19
C ASP A 252 -11.65 25.44 8.36
N GLY A 253 -12.33 24.45 7.75
CA GLY A 253 -13.68 24.59 7.19
C GLY A 253 -13.80 25.56 6.02
N THR A 254 -12.69 25.99 5.40
CA THR A 254 -12.73 27.06 4.39
C THR A 254 -12.57 26.60 2.95
N ASN A 255 -12.16 25.36 2.65
CA ASN A 255 -12.21 24.83 1.28
C ASN A 255 -12.16 23.30 1.25
N ASN A 256 -13.21 22.65 0.73
CA ASN A 256 -13.06 21.28 0.23
C ASN A 256 -12.41 21.35 -1.15
N ASN A 257 -11.07 21.25 -1.17
CA ASN A 257 -10.26 21.35 -2.39
C ASN A 257 -10.60 20.26 -3.43
N PHE A 258 -11.33 19.21 -3.02
CA PHE A 258 -11.69 18.09 -3.89
C PHE A 258 -13.10 18.15 -4.48
N LYS A 259 -13.99 19.04 -4.01
CA LYS A 259 -15.32 19.27 -4.63
C LYS A 259 -15.24 19.61 -6.11
N GLN A 260 -14.22 20.34 -6.54
CA GLN A 260 -14.02 20.65 -7.97
C GLN A 260 -13.77 19.41 -8.85
N TYR A 261 -13.43 18.28 -8.24
CA TYR A 261 -13.23 16.99 -8.89
C TYR A 261 -14.44 16.06 -8.74
N GLU A 262 -15.53 16.47 -8.10
CA GLU A 262 -16.75 15.67 -7.97
C GLU A 262 -17.20 15.10 -9.32
N GLY A 263 -17.41 13.78 -9.38
CA GLY A 263 -17.77 13.04 -10.60
C GLY A 263 -16.63 12.86 -11.61
N LYS A 264 -15.44 13.39 -11.35
CA LYS A 264 -14.26 13.23 -12.22
C LYS A 264 -13.40 12.07 -11.73
N ARG A 265 -12.88 11.32 -12.71
CA ARG A 265 -11.82 10.34 -12.48
C ARG A 265 -10.49 11.06 -12.32
N ILE A 266 -9.82 10.84 -11.19
CA ILE A 266 -8.51 11.42 -10.88
C ILE A 266 -7.55 10.36 -10.36
N THR A 267 -6.25 10.67 -10.44
CA THR A 267 -5.21 9.91 -9.78
C THR A 267 -4.62 10.77 -8.66
N ILE A 268 -4.50 10.21 -7.46
CA ILE A 268 -3.92 10.87 -6.29
C ILE A 268 -2.68 10.10 -5.81
N ALA A 269 -1.70 10.83 -5.29
CA ALA A 269 -0.54 10.28 -4.60
C ALA A 269 -0.50 10.83 -3.18
N THR A 270 -0.30 9.96 -2.19
CA THR A 270 -0.18 10.35 -0.78
C THR A 270 0.91 9.55 -0.08
N LYS A 271 1.53 10.14 0.94
CA LYS A 271 2.56 9.44 1.73
C LYS A 271 1.91 8.46 2.71
N PRO A 272 2.53 7.31 2.98
CA PRO A 272 1.99 6.31 3.92
C PRO A 272 1.72 6.80 5.34
N ASN A 273 2.45 7.83 5.80
CA ASN A 273 2.23 8.46 7.10
C ASN A 273 1.10 9.50 7.13
N GLY A 274 0.62 9.94 5.96
CA GLY A 274 -0.57 10.78 5.83
C GLY A 274 -1.87 9.99 5.74
N ILE A 275 -1.79 8.65 5.69
CA ILE A 275 -2.96 7.78 5.66
C ILE A 275 -3.27 7.27 7.07
N MET A 276 -4.48 7.53 7.54
CA MET A 276 -5.03 6.96 8.77
C MET A 276 -5.95 5.79 8.42
N TYR A 277 -6.01 4.80 9.32
CA TYR A 277 -6.95 3.70 9.21
C TYR A 277 -7.74 3.59 10.50
N HIS A 278 -9.01 4.00 10.45
CA HIS A 278 -9.94 3.89 11.55
C HIS A 278 -11.03 2.89 11.16
N GLY A 279 -11.03 1.71 11.80
CA GLY A 279 -12.05 0.70 11.53
C GLY A 279 -13.48 1.17 11.81
N GLY A 280 -13.64 2.14 12.71
CA GLY A 280 -14.95 2.68 13.14
C GLY A 280 -15.45 3.92 12.40
N ASP A 281 -14.66 4.52 11.51
CA ASP A 281 -15.08 5.73 10.79
C ASP A 281 -15.82 5.38 9.49
N LEU A 282 -16.77 6.22 9.08
CA LEU A 282 -17.49 6.03 7.81
C LEU A 282 -16.70 6.60 6.62
N PRO A 283 -16.68 5.90 5.46
CA PRO A 283 -17.14 4.53 5.24
C PRO A 283 -16.28 3.48 5.97
N TYR A 284 -16.92 2.48 6.57
CA TYR A 284 -16.25 1.55 7.49
C TYR A 284 -15.04 0.83 6.90
N GLY A 285 -13.98 0.79 7.71
CA GLY A 285 -12.73 0.13 7.37
C GLY A 285 -12.08 0.65 6.09
N GLN A 286 -12.36 1.88 5.67
CA GLN A 286 -11.63 2.54 4.58
C GLN A 286 -10.53 3.45 5.16
N PRO A 287 -9.38 3.57 4.48
CA PRO A 287 -8.36 4.53 4.87
C PRO A 287 -8.85 5.97 4.67
N SER A 288 -8.37 6.88 5.51
CA SER A 288 -8.57 8.32 5.38
C SER A 288 -7.25 9.05 5.17
N VAL A 289 -7.29 10.17 4.47
CA VAL A 289 -6.13 11.02 4.19
C VAL A 289 -6.55 12.48 4.22
N SER A 290 -5.72 13.34 4.81
CA SER A 290 -5.91 14.78 4.77
C SER A 290 -5.81 15.30 3.34
N SER A 291 -6.70 16.21 2.94
CA SER A 291 -6.63 16.88 1.64
C SER A 291 -5.29 17.56 1.39
N ASP A 292 -4.62 18.00 2.46
CA ASP A 292 -3.34 18.70 2.41
C ASP A 292 -2.16 17.76 2.12
N ASP A 293 -2.33 16.46 2.38
CA ASP A 293 -1.33 15.41 2.15
C ASP A 293 -1.52 14.70 0.79
N ILE A 294 -2.43 15.22 -0.05
CA ILE A 294 -2.73 14.65 -1.37
C ILE A 294 -2.10 15.47 -2.50
N HIS A 295 -1.40 14.78 -3.40
CA HIS A 295 -1.03 15.32 -4.70
C HIS A 295 -1.91 14.74 -5.80
N VAL A 296 -2.56 15.60 -6.58
CA VAL A 296 -3.26 15.17 -7.80
C VAL A 296 -2.22 14.96 -8.92
N VAL A 297 -2.13 13.72 -9.41
CA VAL A 297 -1.25 13.33 -10.51
C VAL A 297 -1.92 13.74 -11.83
N LYS A 298 -1.23 14.59 -12.60
CA LYS A 298 -1.70 15.15 -13.87
C LYS A 298 -1.20 14.38 -15.08
#